data_AF-A0A919CIA4-F1
#
_entry.id   AF-A0A919CIA4-F1
#
_cell.length_a   1.000
_cell.length_b   1.000
_cell.length_c   1.000
_cell.angle_alpha   90.00
_cell.angle_beta   90.00
_cell.angle_gamma   90.00
#
_symmetry.space_group_name_H-M   'P 1'
#
loop_
_entity.id
_entity.type
_entity.pdbx_description
1 polymer ?
#
loop_
_entity_poly.entity_id
_entity_poly.type
_entity_poly.pdbx_seq_one_letter_code
_entity_poly.pdbx_strand_id
1 'polypeptide(L)'
;MAQVVADVVVDQRGFAEIHGVPGDQQEELRKTVRKLIRQRTGHQVRTHSFNGVLYIECQAIYDQRAKLYMREAADAMTAVLEGESPPRMNRDWVVSWDAWDLT
;
A
#
# COMPACT_ATOMS: atom_id res chain seq x y z
N MET A 1 -6.71 12.28 -1.80
CA MET A 1 -6.51 10.83 -1.60
C MET A 1 -5.72 10.13 -2.71
N ALA A 2 -6.21 10.09 -3.95
CA ALA A 2 -5.59 9.26 -5.00
C ALA A 2 -4.09 9.53 -5.25
N GLN A 3 -3.66 10.80 -5.14
CA GLN A 3 -2.25 11.18 -5.25
C GLN A 3 -1.40 10.57 -4.13
N VAL A 4 -1.84 10.70 -2.87
CA VAL A 4 -1.15 10.14 -1.70
C VAL A 4 -0.93 8.63 -1.88
N VAL A 5 -1.95 7.91 -2.33
CA VAL A 5 -1.82 6.46 -2.56
C VAL A 5 -0.82 6.18 -3.69
N ALA A 6 -0.86 6.96 -4.78
CA ALA A 6 0.12 6.82 -5.85
C ALA A 6 1.55 7.10 -5.37
N ASP A 7 1.74 8.08 -4.49
CA ASP A 7 3.05 8.41 -3.89
C ASP A 7 3.55 7.27 -3.00
N VAL A 8 2.69 6.71 -2.14
CA VAL A 8 3.03 5.51 -1.34
C VAL A 8 3.44 4.33 -2.23
N VAL A 9 2.67 4.06 -3.28
CA VAL A 9 2.97 2.95 -4.21
C VAL A 9 4.26 3.20 -4.97
N VAL A 10 4.46 4.39 -5.56
CA VAL A 10 5.63 4.64 -6.42
C VAL A 10 6.88 4.88 -5.58
N ASP A 11 6.78 5.75 -4.58
CA ASP A 11 7.95 6.30 -3.89
C ASP A 11 8.34 5.53 -2.64
N GLN A 12 7.45 4.71 -2.07
CA GLN A 12 7.75 4.02 -0.81
C GLN A 12 7.79 2.50 -0.90
N ARG A 13 6.73 1.83 -1.41
CA ARG A 13 6.67 0.37 -1.29
C ARG A 13 6.27 -0.47 -2.50
N GLY A 14 5.65 0.11 -3.52
CA GLY A 14 5.09 -0.68 -4.62
C GLY A 14 3.72 -1.29 -4.31
N PHE A 15 3.20 -1.06 -3.10
CA PHE A 15 1.84 -1.43 -2.71
C PHE A 15 1.28 -0.45 -1.67
N ALA A 16 -0.05 -0.42 -1.56
CA ALA A 16 -0.77 0.35 -0.55
C ALA A 16 -2.11 -0.31 -0.19
N GLU A 17 -2.54 -0.09 1.04
CA GLU A 17 -3.85 -0.47 1.56
C GLU A 17 -4.66 0.80 1.84
N ILE A 18 -5.88 0.87 1.33
CA ILE A 18 -6.77 2.01 1.60
C ILE A 18 -7.97 1.50 2.40
N HIS A 19 -8.14 2.03 3.60
CA HIS A 19 -9.20 1.67 4.53
C HIS A 19 -10.32 2.71 4.51
N GLY A 20 -11.56 2.29 4.74
CA GLY A 20 -12.70 3.20 4.93
C GLY A 20 -13.26 3.83 3.65
N VAL A 21 -12.90 3.35 2.46
CA VAL A 21 -13.40 3.93 1.21
C VAL A 21 -14.89 3.59 1.00
N PRO A 22 -15.78 4.59 0.87
CA PRO A 22 -17.19 4.36 0.56
C PRO A 22 -17.36 3.54 -0.72
N GLY A 23 -18.29 2.57 -0.70
CA GLY A 23 -18.42 1.57 -1.77
C GLY A 23 -18.69 2.16 -3.16
N ASP A 24 -19.46 3.23 -3.22
CA ASP A 24 -19.76 4.02 -4.43
C ASP A 24 -18.53 4.75 -4.99
N GLN A 25 -17.55 5.08 -4.15
CA GLN A 25 -16.33 5.79 -4.52
C GLN A 25 -15.15 4.85 -4.84
N GLN A 26 -15.24 3.56 -4.50
CA GLN A 26 -14.14 2.61 -4.68
C GLN A 26 -13.69 2.48 -6.14
N GLU A 27 -14.62 2.36 -7.09
CA GLU A 27 -14.25 2.14 -8.49
C GLU A 27 -13.60 3.38 -9.12
N GLU A 28 -14.10 4.57 -8.80
CA GLU A 28 -13.50 5.82 -9.27
C GLU A 28 -12.09 6.00 -8.69
N LEU A 29 -11.93 5.78 -7.39
CA LEU A 29 -10.62 5.84 -6.74
C LEU A 29 -9.63 4.87 -7.39
N ARG A 30 -10.04 3.62 -7.64
CA ARG A 30 -9.22 2.61 -8.33
C ARG A 30 -8.81 3.05 -9.72
N LYS A 31 -9.72 3.63 -10.51
CA LYS A 31 -9.40 4.14 -11.86
C LYS A 31 -8.36 5.26 -11.76
N THR A 32 -8.57 6.22 -10.88
CA THR A 32 -7.69 7.39 -10.72
C THR A 32 -6.30 6.99 -10.25
N VAL A 33 -6.19 6.15 -9.22
CA VAL A 33 -4.88 5.69 -8.73
C VAL A 33 -4.12 4.88 -9.78
N ARG A 34 -4.78 3.94 -10.48
CA ARG A 34 -4.15 3.19 -11.58
C ARG A 34 -3.63 4.11 -12.67
N LYS A 35 -4.39 5.15 -13.04
CA LYS A 35 -3.97 6.13 -14.04
C LYS A 35 -2.72 6.88 -13.59
N LEU A 36 -2.71 7.40 -12.36
CA LEU A 36 -1.59 8.16 -11.81
C LEU A 36 -0.30 7.33 -11.76
N ILE A 37 -0.37 6.11 -11.23
CA ILE A 37 0.80 5.23 -11.14
C ILE A 37 1.31 4.88 -12.55
N ARG A 38 0.41 4.49 -13.48
CA ARG A 38 0.80 4.18 -14.86
C ARG A 38 1.46 5.35 -15.58
N GLN A 39 0.96 6.56 -15.38
CA GLN A 39 1.55 7.76 -15.97
C GLN A 39 2.98 8.02 -15.46
N ARG A 40 3.26 7.69 -14.20
CA ARG A 40 4.57 7.89 -13.57
C ARG A 40 5.57 6.79 -13.89
N THR A 41 5.12 5.53 -13.94
CA THR A 41 6.02 4.37 -13.98
C THR A 41 5.96 3.60 -15.30
N GLY A 42 4.91 3.78 -16.10
CA GLY A 42 4.64 2.95 -17.28
C GLY A 42 4.25 1.50 -16.96
N HIS A 43 4.13 1.12 -15.68
CA HIS A 43 3.90 -0.27 -15.27
C HIS A 43 2.44 -0.60 -15.04
N GLN A 44 2.09 -1.89 -15.18
CA GLN A 44 0.77 -2.39 -14.85
C GLN A 44 0.54 -2.32 -13.34
N VAL A 45 -0.70 -1.97 -12.97
CA VAL A 45 -1.16 -1.87 -11.58
C VAL A 45 -2.33 -2.81 -11.38
N ARG A 46 -2.26 -3.62 -10.32
CA ARG A 46 -3.33 -4.49 -9.84
C ARG A 46 -4.07 -3.78 -8.72
N THR A 47 -5.38 -3.97 -8.68
CA THR A 47 -6.22 -3.45 -7.59
C THR A 47 -7.24 -4.51 -7.23
N HIS A 48 -7.53 -4.71 -5.96
CA HIS A 48 -8.59 -5.61 -5.48
C HIS A 48 -9.17 -5.09 -4.17
N SER A 49 -10.47 -5.34 -3.95
CA SER A 49 -11.15 -4.99 -2.71
C SER A 49 -11.39 -6.28 -1.93
N PHE A 50 -11.00 -6.30 -0.65
CA PHE A 50 -11.21 -7.43 0.24
C PHE A 50 -11.53 -6.90 1.64
N ASN A 51 -12.63 -7.37 2.24
CA ASN A 51 -13.10 -6.94 3.56
C ASN A 51 -13.20 -5.42 3.75
N GLY A 52 -13.61 -4.68 2.71
CA GLY A 52 -13.73 -3.22 2.77
C GLY A 52 -12.40 -2.46 2.69
N VAL A 53 -11.29 -3.16 2.48
CA VAL A 53 -9.96 -2.58 2.23
C VAL A 53 -9.66 -2.68 0.74
N LEU A 54 -9.23 -1.55 0.17
CA LEU A 54 -8.78 -1.51 -1.21
C LEU A 54 -7.26 -1.68 -1.26
N TYR A 55 -6.82 -2.74 -1.91
CA TYR A 55 -5.42 -3.06 -2.13
C TYR A 55 -4.99 -2.58 -3.51
N ILE A 56 -3.84 -1.92 -3.58
CA ILE A 56 -3.23 -1.42 -4.82
C ILE A 56 -1.79 -1.89 -4.87
N GLU A 57 -1.39 -2.49 -5.98
CA GLU A 57 -0.06 -3.08 -6.14
C GLU A 57 0.50 -2.78 -7.54
N CYS A 58 1.76 -2.37 -7.58
CA CYS A 58 2.58 -2.25 -8.77
C CYS A 58 3.76 -3.21 -8.65
N GLN A 59 3.61 -4.44 -9.18
CA GLN A 59 4.58 -5.54 -9.02
C GLN A 59 6.02 -5.11 -9.35
N ALA A 60 6.22 -4.37 -10.44
CA ALA A 60 7.56 -3.93 -10.85
C ALA A 60 8.25 -3.04 -9.79
N ILE A 61 7.49 -2.23 -9.04
CA ILE A 61 8.03 -1.40 -7.95
C ILE A 61 8.19 -2.24 -6.67
N TYR A 62 7.25 -3.18 -6.41
CA TYR A 62 7.36 -4.12 -5.31
C TYR A 62 8.65 -4.95 -5.41
N ASP A 63 8.94 -5.48 -6.60
CA ASP A 63 10.09 -6.34 -6.86
C ASP A 63 11.42 -5.62 -6.64
N GLN A 64 11.49 -4.32 -6.95
CA GLN A 64 12.66 -3.47 -6.66
C GLN A 64 12.97 -3.41 -5.15
N ARG A 65 11.96 -3.63 -4.31
CA ARG A 65 12.05 -3.55 -2.85
C ARG A 65 11.86 -4.88 -2.15
N ALA A 66 11.66 -5.98 -2.89
CA ALA A 66 11.38 -7.30 -2.33
C ALA A 66 12.44 -7.77 -1.32
N LYS A 67 13.73 -7.46 -1.57
CA LYS A 67 14.83 -7.79 -0.63
C LYS A 67 14.70 -7.07 0.71
N LEU A 68 14.23 -5.83 0.73
CA LEU A 68 13.97 -5.08 1.96
C LEU A 68 12.85 -5.76 2.76
N TYR A 69 11.75 -6.14 2.11
CA TYR A 69 10.62 -6.78 2.78
C TYR A 69 10.94 -8.17 3.30
N MET A 70 11.69 -8.96 2.54
CA MET A 70 12.16 -10.26 3.00
C MET A 70 12.99 -10.12 4.27
N ARG A 71 13.82 -9.07 4.37
CA ARG A 71 14.59 -8.78 5.57
C ARG A 71 13.71 -8.32 6.73
N GLU A 72 12.84 -7.33 6.52
CA GLU A 72 11.91 -6.85 7.56
C GLU A 72 11.03 -7.98 8.11
N ALA A 73 10.56 -8.88 7.24
CA ALA A 73 9.78 -10.04 7.63
C ALA A 73 10.61 -11.07 8.40
N ALA A 74 11.84 -11.36 7.96
CA ALA A 74 12.74 -12.28 8.66
C ALA A 74 13.12 -11.76 10.06
N ASP A 75 13.39 -10.46 10.19
CA ASP A 75 13.69 -9.82 11.47
C ASP A 75 12.48 -9.91 12.42
N ALA A 76 11.27 -9.64 11.92
CA ALA A 76 10.04 -9.78 12.70
C ALA A 76 9.76 -11.22 13.13
N MET A 77 10.00 -12.21 12.25
CA MET A 77 9.83 -13.63 12.58
C MET A 77 10.85 -14.09 13.63
N THR A 78 12.10 -13.64 13.53
CA THR A 78 13.16 -13.96 14.50
C THR A 78 12.76 -13.47 15.89
N ALA A 79 12.33 -12.21 16.03
CA ALA A 79 11.89 -11.66 17.30
C ALA A 79 10.74 -12.47 17.92
N VAL A 80 9.75 -12.89 17.11
CA VAL A 80 8.65 -13.74 17.59
C VAL A 80 9.15 -15.10 18.09
N LEU A 81 10.09 -15.73 17.39
CA LEU A 81 10.66 -17.02 17.79
C LEU A 81 11.48 -16.94 19.07
N GLU A 82 12.13 -15.80 19.31
CA GLU A 82 12.90 -15.51 20.53
C GLU A 82 12.00 -15.09 21.71
N GLY A 83 10.68 -14.98 21.51
CA GLY A 83 9.73 -14.55 22.53
C GLY A 83 9.75 -13.04 22.78
N GLU A 84 10.38 -12.28 21.90
CA GLU A 84 10.42 -10.83 21.93
C GLU A 84 9.21 -10.23 21.20
N SER A 85 8.93 -8.95 21.48
CA SER A 85 7.95 -8.22 20.67
C SER A 85 8.56 -7.88 19.32
N PRO A 86 7.92 -8.24 18.19
CA PRO A 86 8.44 -7.89 16.88
C PRO A 86 8.58 -6.37 16.75
N PRO A 87 9.60 -5.89 16.02
CA PRO A 87 9.77 -4.46 15.78
C PRO A 87 8.49 -3.88 15.19
N ARG A 88 8.05 -2.73 15.73
CA ARG A 88 6.88 -2.02 15.19
C ARG A 88 7.19 -1.60 13.75
N MET A 89 6.62 -2.30 12.79
CA MET A 89 6.69 -1.88 11.39
C MET A 89 5.91 -0.57 11.25
N ASN A 90 6.58 0.47 10.77
CA ASN A 90 5.91 1.69 10.39
C ASN A 90 5.00 1.39 9.19
N ARG A 91 3.68 1.36 9.41
CA ARG A 91 2.67 1.00 8.40
C ARG A 91 2.39 2.17 7.46
N ASP A 92 3.45 2.74 6.88
CA ASP A 92 3.39 3.87 5.93
C ASP A 92 2.61 3.53 4.64
N TRP A 93 2.39 2.24 4.37
CA TRP A 93 1.55 1.75 3.27
C TRP A 93 0.05 1.73 3.56
N VAL A 94 -0.37 1.95 4.82
CA VAL A 94 -1.78 1.95 5.22
C VAL A 94 -2.32 3.38 5.20
N VAL A 95 -3.25 3.64 4.29
CA VAL A 95 -3.90 4.93 4.11
C VAL A 95 -5.35 4.82 4.59
N SER A 96 -5.73 5.65 5.56
CA SER A 96 -7.14 5.76 5.96
C SER A 96 -7.83 6.83 5.13
N TRP A 97 -9.02 6.52 4.59
CA TRP A 97 -9.86 7.46 3.86
C TRP A 97 -10.26 8.65 4.74
N ASP A 98 -10.70 8.36 5.97
CA ASP A 98 -11.26 9.34 6.91
C ASP A 98 -10.20 10.24 7.57
N ALA A 99 -8.92 9.87 7.51
CA ALA A 99 -7.85 10.64 8.13
C ALA A 99 -7.56 11.98 7.43
N TRP A 100 -8.26 12.27 6.33
CA TRP A 100 -8.06 13.46 5.49
C TRP A 100 -9.31 14.33 5.34
N ASP A 101 -10.40 14.02 6.06
CA ASP A 101 -11.46 14.99 6.35
C ASP A 101 -10.93 16.00 7.39
N LEU A 102 -9.97 16.82 6.98
CA LEU A 102 -9.63 18.06 7.66
C LEU A 102 -10.44 19.17 6.97
N THR A 103 -11.59 19.49 7.57
CA THR A 103 -12.25 20.79 7.46
C THR A 103 -11.30 21.95 7.72
#